data_AF-A0A0D8X856-F1
#
_entry.id   AF-A0A0D8X856-F1
#
_cell.length_a   1.000
_cell.length_b   1.000
_cell.length_c   1.000
_cell.angle_alpha   90.00
_cell.angle_beta   90.00
_cell.angle_gamma   90.00
#
_symmetry.space_group_name_H-M   'P 1'
#
loop_
_entity.id
_entity.type
_entity.pdbx_description
1 polymer ?
#
loop_
_entity_poly.entity_id
_entity_poly.type
_entity_poly.pdbx_seq_one_letter_code
_entity_poly.pdbx_strand_id
1 'polypeptide(L)'
;MFEGAHGSVHMGSNGVRIPTFYVDGLNGFGKQELYGTVIVENQNGVSLIYEPLYTNETLLWWSRGGIRPLDEPLCGFSGKQCPIRFFEENLAWIIPGIVSMALIIFLRRKQIDYLNSLWQIPFTALESISSEKNKESRRSLQSGTSSALNKVDVENLSQKKNYQFYTYQGECLAAMKHEIMPRLTALDFNEIRQ
;
A
#
# COMPACT_ATOMS: atom_id res chain seq x y z
N MET A 1 -54.95 20.00 44.38
CA MET A 1 -54.77 18.55 44.65
C MET A 1 -56.08 18.05 45.22
N PHE A 2 -56.61 16.96 44.69
CA PHE A 2 -57.82 16.32 45.22
C PHE A 2 -57.65 14.80 45.19
N GLU A 3 -58.32 14.08 46.08
CA GLU A 3 -58.27 12.62 46.14
C GLU A 3 -59.27 11.99 45.18
N GLY A 4 -58.78 11.15 44.28
CA GLY A 4 -59.58 10.34 43.37
C GLY A 4 -59.70 8.89 43.85
N ALA A 5 -60.50 8.08 43.15
CA ALA A 5 -60.69 6.67 43.48
C ALA A 5 -59.41 5.82 43.47
N HIS A 6 -58.38 6.28 42.76
CA HIS A 6 -57.07 5.62 42.65
C HIS A 6 -55.93 6.45 43.27
N GLY A 7 -56.26 7.42 44.15
CA GLY A 7 -55.30 8.27 44.85
C GLY A 7 -55.28 9.72 44.37
N SER A 8 -54.28 10.47 44.84
CA SER A 8 -54.17 11.91 44.61
C SER A 8 -54.07 12.30 43.13
N VAL A 9 -54.85 13.30 42.75
CA VAL A 9 -54.86 13.92 41.43
C VAL A 9 -54.39 15.36 41.53
N HIS A 10 -53.33 15.66 40.76
CA HIS A 10 -52.81 17.00 40.56
C HIS A 10 -53.29 17.55 39.22
N MET A 11 -53.99 18.68 39.25
CA MET A 11 -54.38 19.42 38.05
C MET A 11 -53.42 20.58 37.84
N GLY A 12 -52.92 20.71 36.61
CA GLY A 12 -52.13 21.86 36.18
C GLY A 12 -52.96 23.12 36.04
N SER A 13 -52.28 24.26 35.95
CA SER A 13 -52.91 25.59 35.76
C SER A 13 -53.70 25.72 34.45
N ASN A 14 -53.38 24.89 33.47
CA ASN A 14 -54.07 24.77 32.18
C ASN A 14 -55.33 23.88 32.23
N GLY A 15 -55.72 23.39 33.41
CA GLY A 15 -56.87 22.49 33.57
C GLY A 15 -56.62 21.05 33.09
N VAL A 16 -55.37 20.70 32.77
CA VAL A 16 -54.97 19.33 32.38
C VAL A 16 -54.40 18.61 33.59
N ARG A 17 -54.74 17.34 33.75
CA ARG A 17 -54.15 16.50 34.80
C ARG A 17 -52.64 16.36 34.57
N ILE A 18 -51.86 16.61 35.62
CA ILE A 18 -50.43 16.31 35.63
C ILE A 18 -50.27 14.79 35.72
N PRO A 19 -49.68 14.13 34.72
CA PRO A 19 -49.47 12.68 34.76
C PRO A 19 -48.26 12.34 35.64
N THR A 20 -48.40 11.23 36.36
CA THR A 20 -47.29 10.56 37.05
C THR A 20 -47.16 9.18 36.41
N PHE A 21 -45.97 8.87 35.92
CA PHE A 21 -45.67 7.55 35.38
C PHE A 21 -44.87 6.74 36.39
N TYR A 22 -45.14 5.45 36.42
CA TYR A 22 -44.45 4.49 37.28
C TYR A 22 -43.62 3.57 36.38
N VAL A 23 -42.35 3.41 36.73
CA VAL A 23 -41.43 2.48 36.08
C VAL A 23 -41.36 1.24 36.93
N ASP A 24 -42.04 0.19 36.51
CA ASP A 24 -42.05 -1.11 37.18
C ASP A 24 -41.40 -2.17 36.31
N GLY A 25 -41.04 -3.29 36.94
CA GLY A 25 -40.50 -4.44 36.24
C GLY A 25 -40.50 -5.66 37.13
N LEU A 26 -39.96 -6.75 36.59
CA LEU A 26 -39.82 -8.00 37.33
C LEU A 26 -38.44 -8.05 37.95
N ASN A 27 -38.36 -8.49 39.20
CA ASN A 27 -37.09 -8.85 39.83
C ASN A 27 -36.64 -10.27 39.47
N GLY A 28 -35.46 -10.70 39.93
CA GLY A 28 -34.91 -12.03 39.66
C GLY A 28 -35.75 -13.21 40.18
N PHE A 29 -36.73 -12.95 41.04
CA PHE A 29 -37.68 -13.95 41.55
C PHE A 29 -39.02 -13.93 40.79
N GLY A 30 -39.14 -13.12 39.74
CA GLY A 30 -40.38 -12.97 38.96
C GLY A 30 -41.47 -12.16 39.67
N LYS A 31 -41.14 -11.42 40.73
CA LYS A 31 -42.07 -10.53 41.44
C LYS A 31 -41.98 -9.12 40.85
N GLN A 32 -43.14 -8.49 40.66
CA GLN A 32 -43.24 -7.10 40.23
C GLN A 32 -42.73 -6.16 41.33
N GLU A 33 -41.87 -5.22 40.95
CA GLU A 33 -41.26 -4.23 41.83
C GLU A 33 -41.25 -2.86 41.12
N LEU A 34 -41.49 -1.80 41.89
CA LEU A 34 -41.49 -0.43 41.39
C LEU A 34 -40.05 0.12 41.45
N TYR A 35 -39.47 0.43 40.30
CA TYR A 35 -38.10 0.91 40.17
C TYR A 35 -37.99 2.44 40.12
N GLY A 36 -39.04 3.17 39.75
CA GLY A 36 -38.97 4.62 39.76
C GLY A 36 -40.29 5.30 39.46
N THR A 37 -40.31 6.60 39.70
CA THR A 37 -41.46 7.46 39.40
C THR A 37 -41.00 8.60 38.50
N VAL A 38 -41.77 8.90 37.45
CA VAL A 38 -41.55 10.03 36.57
C VAL A 38 -42.71 11.01 36.78
N ILE A 39 -42.39 12.22 37.24
CA ILE A 39 -43.35 13.29 37.48
C ILE A 39 -43.15 14.36 36.42
N VAL A 40 -44.23 14.73 35.73
CA VAL A 40 -44.20 15.78 34.70
C VAL A 40 -44.62 17.11 35.34
N GLU A 41 -43.68 18.02 35.57
CA GLU A 41 -44.01 19.34 36.11
C GLU A 41 -44.19 20.35 34.97
N ASN A 42 -45.29 21.11 34.99
CA ASN A 42 -45.58 22.15 34.01
C ASN A 42 -45.18 23.51 34.56
N GLN A 43 -43.90 23.84 34.49
CA GLN A 43 -43.42 25.22 34.71
C GLN A 43 -42.77 25.74 33.43
N ASN A 44 -43.59 26.30 32.53
CA ASN A 44 -43.16 27.06 31.35
C ASN A 44 -42.18 26.33 30.39
N GLY A 45 -42.27 25.00 30.36
CA GLY A 45 -41.43 24.05 29.65
C GLY A 45 -41.63 22.70 30.32
N VAL A 46 -41.75 21.61 29.57
CA VAL A 46 -42.01 20.29 30.15
C VAL A 46 -40.76 19.86 30.95
N SER A 47 -40.80 19.99 32.28
CA SER A 47 -39.75 19.44 33.15
C SER A 47 -40.15 18.03 33.59
N LEU A 48 -39.31 17.05 33.24
CA LEU A 48 -39.47 15.66 33.63
C LEU A 48 -38.57 15.40 34.83
N ILE A 49 -39.16 15.09 35.98
CA ILE A 49 -38.43 14.70 37.18
C ILE A 49 -38.47 13.18 37.28
N TYR A 50 -37.31 12.54 37.26
CA TYR A 50 -37.18 11.10 37.48
C TYR A 50 -36.64 10.83 38.87
N GLU A 51 -37.42 10.10 39.67
CA GLU A 51 -37.07 9.67 41.02
C GLU A 51 -36.82 8.16 41.00
N PRO A 52 -35.54 7.72 40.99
CA PRO A 52 -35.22 6.30 41.07
C PRO A 52 -35.49 5.77 42.49
N LEU A 53 -36.17 4.63 42.57
CA LEU A 53 -36.46 3.91 43.81
C LEU A 53 -35.49 2.73 44.05
N TYR A 54 -34.55 2.51 43.12
CA TYR A 54 -33.48 1.53 43.26
C TYR A 54 -32.19 2.17 43.74
N THR A 55 -31.39 1.39 44.47
CA THR A 55 -30.04 1.80 44.90
C THR A 55 -28.96 1.42 43.89
N ASN A 56 -29.19 0.38 43.08
CA ASN A 56 -28.19 -0.16 42.16
C ASN A 56 -28.85 -0.63 40.84
N GLU A 57 -28.28 -0.23 39.70
CA GLU A 57 -28.78 -0.60 38.36
C GLU A 57 -28.67 -2.09 38.06
N THR A 58 -27.78 -2.81 38.76
CA THR A 58 -27.64 -4.27 38.64
C THR A 58 -28.96 -5.01 38.91
N LEU A 59 -29.83 -4.44 39.75
CA LEU A 59 -31.14 -5.00 40.05
C LEU A 59 -32.12 -4.85 38.88
N LEU A 60 -32.06 -3.76 38.12
CA LEU A 60 -32.89 -3.60 36.91
C LEU A 60 -32.44 -4.55 35.81
N TRP A 61 -31.14 -4.68 35.64
CA TRP A 61 -30.53 -5.47 34.58
C TRP A 61 -30.20 -6.90 35.01
N TRP A 62 -30.93 -7.46 35.99
CA TRP A 62 -30.67 -8.80 36.52
C TRP A 62 -30.69 -9.89 35.44
N SER A 63 -31.57 -9.74 34.44
CA SER A 63 -31.68 -10.65 33.29
C SER A 63 -30.46 -10.61 32.35
N ARG A 64 -29.63 -9.57 32.48
CA ARG A 64 -28.41 -9.33 31.68
C ARG A 64 -27.15 -9.36 32.54
N GLY A 65 -27.17 -10.08 33.66
CA GLY A 65 -26.02 -10.18 34.57
C GLY A 65 -25.68 -8.87 35.28
N GLY A 66 -26.65 -7.96 35.42
CA GLY A 66 -26.49 -6.67 36.07
C GLY A 66 -25.85 -5.58 35.19
N ILE A 67 -25.67 -5.84 33.90
CA ILE A 67 -25.03 -4.90 32.98
C ILE A 67 -26.09 -4.17 32.17
N ARG A 68 -26.08 -2.83 32.23
CA ARG A 68 -26.93 -1.98 31.39
C ARG A 68 -26.59 -2.21 29.91
N PRO A 69 -27.57 -2.55 29.06
CA PRO A 69 -27.33 -2.64 27.63
C PRO A 69 -27.02 -1.25 27.06
N LEU A 70 -26.20 -1.21 26.01
CA LEU A 70 -25.99 0.01 25.26
C LEU A 70 -27.32 0.48 24.64
N ASP A 71 -27.58 1.78 24.75
CA ASP A 71 -28.78 2.41 24.17
C ASP A 71 -28.75 2.35 22.62
N GLU A 72 -27.55 2.33 22.03
CA GLU A 72 -27.30 2.09 20.60
C GLU A 72 -26.36 0.89 20.41
N PRO A 73 -26.61 0.00 19.44
CA PRO A 73 -25.69 -1.11 19.14
C PRO A 73 -24.33 -0.60 18.63
N LEU A 74 -23.28 -1.43 18.79
CA LEU A 74 -21.89 -1.10 18.44
C LEU A 74 -21.67 -0.63 16.99
N CYS A 75 -22.46 -1.14 16.04
CA CYS A 75 -22.38 -0.76 14.62
C CYS A 75 -23.52 0.19 14.18
N GLY A 76 -24.22 0.81 15.13
CA GLY A 76 -25.43 1.58 14.90
C GLY A 76 -26.62 0.73 14.48
N PHE A 77 -27.83 1.30 14.53
CA PHE A 77 -29.06 0.57 14.15
C PHE A 77 -29.07 0.11 12.69
N SER A 78 -28.33 0.79 11.80
CA SER A 78 -28.21 0.40 10.39
C SER A 78 -27.12 -0.65 10.14
N GLY A 79 -26.24 -0.93 11.11
CA GLY A 79 -25.08 -1.81 10.95
C GLY A 79 -23.94 -1.21 10.09
N LYS A 80 -24.09 0.04 9.63
CA LYS A 80 -23.13 0.71 8.72
C LYS A 80 -22.15 1.65 9.43
N GLN A 81 -22.31 1.88 10.73
CA GLN A 81 -21.44 2.80 11.48
C GLN A 81 -20.16 2.10 11.96
N CYS A 82 -20.03 0.78 11.74
CA CYS A 82 -18.80 0.10 12.04
C CYS A 82 -17.68 0.55 11.09
N PRO A 83 -16.45 0.76 11.59
CA PRO A 83 -15.35 1.23 10.78
C PRO A 83 -15.10 0.25 9.62
N ILE A 84 -15.23 0.76 8.40
CA ILE A 84 -14.98 -0.01 7.19
C ILE A 84 -13.48 -0.31 7.13
N ARG A 85 -13.11 -1.51 6.69
CA ARG A 85 -11.69 -1.88 6.55
C ARG A 85 -11.06 -0.99 5.46
N PHE A 86 -9.90 -0.42 5.76
CA PHE A 86 -9.14 0.46 4.85
C PHE A 86 -9.01 -0.08 3.41
N PHE A 87 -8.83 -1.39 3.26
CA PHE A 87 -8.67 -2.05 1.97
C PHE A 87 -9.95 -2.05 1.12
N GLU A 88 -11.14 -2.04 1.73
CA GLU A 88 -12.40 -2.06 0.99
C GLU A 88 -12.73 -0.69 0.40
N GLU A 89 -12.45 0.40 1.13
CA GLU A 89 -12.66 1.77 0.62
C GLU A 89 -11.63 2.16 -0.44
N ASN A 90 -10.37 1.73 -0.25
CA ASN A 90 -9.25 2.18 -1.08
C ASN A 90 -8.88 1.20 -2.19
N LEU A 91 -9.63 0.11 -2.38
CA LEU A 91 -9.35 -0.91 -3.40
C LEU A 91 -9.21 -0.30 -4.80
N ALA A 92 -10.08 0.68 -5.11
CA ALA A 92 -10.09 1.41 -6.37
C ALA A 92 -8.80 2.21 -6.64
N TRP A 93 -8.08 2.64 -5.60
CA TRP A 93 -6.82 3.38 -5.70
C TRP A 93 -5.59 2.47 -5.55
N ILE A 94 -5.68 1.43 -4.71
CA ILE A 94 -4.60 0.49 -4.42
C ILE A 94 -4.24 -0.33 -5.66
N ILE A 95 -5.24 -0.86 -6.38
CA ILE A 95 -5.03 -1.69 -7.57
C ILE A 95 -4.26 -0.93 -8.66
N PRO A 96 -4.71 0.24 -9.14
CA PRO A 96 -3.98 0.98 -10.16
C PRO A 96 -2.61 1.48 -9.65
N GLY A 97 -2.48 1.79 -8.36
CA GLY A 97 -1.20 2.15 -7.75
C GLY A 97 -0.15 1.05 -7.85
N ILE A 98 -0.52 -0.19 -7.52
CA ILE A 98 0.36 -1.36 -7.61
C ILE A 98 0.73 -1.66 -9.08
N VAL A 99 -0.25 -1.61 -9.98
CA VAL A 99 -0.03 -1.87 -11.41
C VAL A 99 0.91 -0.82 -12.02
N SER A 100 0.71 0.46 -11.70
CA SER A 100 1.57 1.56 -12.15
C SER A 100 3.00 1.39 -11.64
N MET A 101 3.18 1.08 -10.35
CA MET A 101 4.51 0.83 -9.78
C MET A 101 5.20 -0.37 -10.43
N ALA A 102 4.49 -1.47 -10.66
CA ALA A 102 5.04 -2.64 -11.34
C ALA A 102 5.46 -2.33 -12.79
N LEU A 103 4.67 -1.56 -13.53
CA LEU A 103 5.00 -1.10 -14.88
C LEU A 103 6.26 -0.23 -14.88
N ILE A 104 6.39 0.72 -13.96
CA ILE A 104 7.58 1.58 -13.87
C ILE A 104 8.83 0.72 -13.61
N ILE A 105 8.76 -0.23 -12.68
CA ILE A 105 9.89 -1.12 -12.38
C ILE A 105 10.23 -1.98 -13.61
N PHE A 106 9.23 -2.51 -14.30
CA PHE A 106 9.43 -3.34 -15.48
C PHE A 106 10.08 -2.56 -16.64
N LEU A 107 9.59 -1.34 -16.90
CA LEU A 107 10.16 -0.47 -17.93
C LEU A 107 11.60 -0.07 -17.60
N ARG A 108 11.89 0.26 -16.33
CA ARG A 108 13.25 0.56 -15.89
C ARG A 108 14.18 -0.63 -16.07
N ARG A 109 13.74 -1.84 -15.72
CA ARG A 109 14.55 -3.06 -15.95
C ARG A 109 14.88 -3.25 -17.42
N LYS A 110 13.86 -3.16 -18.31
CA LYS A 110 14.08 -3.25 -19.76
C LYS A 110 15.04 -2.19 -20.30
N GLN A 111 14.96 -0.95 -19.81
CA GLN A 111 15.87 0.11 -20.22
C GLN A 111 17.32 -0.20 -19.83
N ILE A 112 17.53 -0.73 -18.62
CA ILE A 112 18.86 -1.14 -18.14
C ILE A 112 19.39 -2.29 -19.00
N ASP A 113 18.56 -3.29 -19.28
CA ASP A 113 18.95 -4.44 -20.12
C ASP A 113 19.31 -4.00 -21.55
N TYR A 114 18.53 -3.09 -22.13
CA TYR A 114 18.82 -2.52 -23.45
C TYR A 114 20.15 -1.76 -23.45
N LEU A 115 20.38 -0.87 -22.48
CA LEU A 115 21.63 -0.14 -22.36
C LEU A 115 22.82 -1.09 -22.16
N ASN A 116 22.60 -2.19 -21.42
CA ASN A 116 23.62 -3.21 -21.21
C ASN A 116 23.99 -3.98 -22.48
N SER A 117 23.06 -4.11 -23.42
CA SER A 117 23.33 -4.76 -24.71
C SER A 117 24.17 -3.89 -25.65
N LEU A 118 24.13 -2.55 -25.51
CA LEU A 118 24.82 -1.63 -26.42
C LEU A 118 26.34 -1.63 -26.25
N TRP A 119 26.86 -1.90 -25.06
CA TRP A 119 28.30 -1.94 -24.81
C TRP A 119 28.93 -3.31 -25.11
N GLN A 120 28.10 -4.34 -25.33
CA GLN A 120 28.59 -5.68 -25.64
C GLN A 120 28.85 -5.80 -27.14
N ILE A 121 30.12 -5.99 -27.52
CA ILE A 121 30.48 -6.26 -28.91
C ILE A 121 30.29 -7.75 -29.18
N PRO A 122 29.39 -8.15 -30.11
CA PRO A 122 29.18 -9.56 -30.41
C PRO A 122 30.41 -10.13 -31.12
N PHE A 123 30.85 -11.32 -30.71
CA PHE A 123 32.03 -11.98 -31.28
C PHE A 123 31.89 -12.25 -32.79
N THR A 124 30.66 -12.43 -33.27
CA THR A 124 30.34 -12.62 -34.69
C THR A 124 30.66 -11.42 -35.57
N ALA A 125 30.79 -10.21 -34.98
CA ALA A 125 31.12 -9.00 -35.72
C ALA A 125 32.64 -8.72 -35.74
N LEU A 126 33.45 -9.55 -35.10
CA LEU A 126 34.90 -9.41 -35.06
C LEU A 126 35.54 -10.23 -36.19
N GLU A 127 36.33 -9.57 -37.04
CA GLU A 127 37.14 -10.26 -38.04
C GLU A 127 38.53 -10.57 -37.44
N SER A 128 38.92 -11.84 -37.44
CA SER A 128 40.24 -12.26 -36.94
C SER A 128 41.32 -11.95 -37.95
N ILE A 129 42.38 -11.25 -37.53
CA ILE A 129 43.58 -11.01 -38.34
C ILE A 129 44.36 -12.33 -38.40
N SER A 130 43.97 -13.23 -39.30
CA SER A 130 44.69 -14.49 -39.53
C SER A 130 45.95 -14.20 -40.37
N SER A 131 47.10 -14.53 -39.81
CA SER A 131 48.43 -14.28 -40.42
C SER A 131 48.73 -15.17 -41.63
N GLU A 132 47.80 -16.01 -42.08
CA GLU A 132 48.06 -17.01 -43.11
C GLU A 132 47.35 -16.75 -44.45
N LYS A 133 46.27 -15.93 -44.48
CA LYS A 133 45.48 -15.74 -45.71
C LYS A 133 45.66 -14.40 -46.44
N ASN A 134 46.43 -13.44 -45.91
CA ASN A 134 46.56 -12.12 -46.53
C ASN A 134 48.02 -11.75 -46.85
N LYS A 135 48.61 -12.45 -47.83
CA LYS A 135 49.82 -11.98 -48.55
C LYS A 135 49.49 -11.24 -49.85
N GLU A 136 48.25 -10.82 -50.07
CA GLU A 136 47.87 -10.01 -51.23
C GLU A 136 47.52 -8.57 -50.80
N SER A 137 48.47 -7.69 -51.12
CA SER A 137 48.37 -6.24 -51.36
C SER A 137 47.07 -5.51 -50.97
N ARG A 138 47.02 -5.02 -49.73
CA ARG A 138 46.20 -3.83 -49.39
C ARG A 138 46.98 -2.55 -49.70
N ARG A 139 47.16 -2.24 -50.99
CA ARG A 139 47.71 -0.95 -51.46
C ARG A 139 46.70 -0.23 -52.35
N SER A 140 45.61 0.27 -51.78
CA SER A 140 44.77 1.25 -52.48
C SER A 140 43.69 1.87 -51.59
N LEU A 141 44.08 2.68 -50.60
CA LEU A 141 43.20 3.73 -50.07
C LEU A 141 44.08 4.93 -49.69
N GLN A 142 44.58 5.63 -50.70
CA GLN A 142 45.25 6.90 -50.55
C GLN A 142 44.38 7.98 -51.20
N SER A 143 43.46 8.53 -50.42
CA SER A 143 42.70 9.72 -50.77
C SER A 143 42.45 10.55 -49.51
N GLY A 144 42.99 11.77 -49.46
CA GLY A 144 42.40 12.88 -48.67
C GLY A 144 42.97 13.16 -47.27
N THR A 145 44.06 13.92 -47.22
CA THR A 145 44.37 15.00 -46.26
C THR A 145 44.18 14.75 -44.73
N SER A 146 45.30 14.43 -44.08
CA SER A 146 45.77 14.96 -42.78
C SER A 146 44.87 14.87 -41.53
N SER A 147 45.17 13.88 -40.68
CA SER A 147 45.37 14.07 -39.24
C SER A 147 46.37 13.01 -38.76
N ALA A 148 47.54 13.46 -38.33
CA ALA A 148 48.61 12.60 -37.86
C ALA A 148 48.25 12.02 -36.49
N LEU A 149 47.77 10.78 -36.45
CA LEU A 149 47.97 9.86 -35.33
C LEU A 149 47.60 8.43 -35.71
N ASN A 150 48.51 7.49 -35.41
CA ASN A 150 48.31 6.04 -35.35
C ASN A 150 48.13 5.27 -36.67
N LYS A 151 49.13 5.34 -37.57
CA LYS A 151 49.42 4.21 -38.46
C LYS A 151 50.07 3.12 -37.62
N VAL A 152 49.27 2.30 -36.92
CA VAL A 152 49.76 1.11 -36.22
C VAL A 152 50.17 0.10 -37.30
N ASP A 153 51.46 -0.26 -37.35
CA ASP A 153 51.96 -1.32 -38.23
C ASP A 153 51.32 -2.66 -37.83
N VAL A 154 50.25 -3.02 -38.53
CA VAL A 154 49.49 -4.26 -38.37
C VAL A 154 50.38 -5.50 -38.54
N GLU A 155 51.50 -5.37 -39.25
CA GLU A 155 52.46 -6.45 -39.51
C GLU A 155 53.27 -6.86 -38.26
N ASN A 156 53.35 -6.02 -37.22
CA ASN A 156 54.07 -6.33 -35.98
C ASN A 156 53.17 -6.84 -34.83
N LEU A 157 51.86 -6.93 -35.06
CA LEU A 157 50.87 -7.43 -34.08
C LEU A 157 50.78 -8.96 -34.11
N SER A 158 51.93 -9.63 -33.93
CA SER A 158 51.93 -11.07 -33.64
C SER A 158 51.27 -11.32 -32.27
N GLN A 159 50.41 -12.33 -32.21
CA GLN A 159 49.65 -12.70 -31.01
C GLN A 159 50.56 -12.72 -29.77
N LYS A 160 50.32 -11.80 -28.83
CA LYS A 160 50.97 -11.87 -27.50
C LYS A 160 50.17 -12.87 -26.65
N LYS A 161 50.82 -13.59 -25.73
CA LYS A 161 50.18 -14.65 -24.91
C LYS A 161 48.84 -14.25 -24.29
N ASN A 162 48.67 -12.97 -23.93
CA ASN A 162 47.49 -12.46 -23.22
C ASN A 162 46.56 -11.59 -24.08
N TYR A 163 46.95 -11.21 -25.31
CA TYR A 163 46.20 -10.26 -26.14
C TYR A 163 46.09 -10.71 -27.60
N GLN A 164 44.89 -10.60 -28.15
CA GLN A 164 44.57 -10.91 -29.54
C GLN A 164 43.96 -9.68 -30.23
N PHE A 165 44.42 -9.37 -31.44
CA PHE A 165 43.95 -8.20 -32.19
C PHE A 165 42.84 -8.60 -33.17
N TYR A 166 41.80 -7.77 -33.22
CA TYR A 166 40.63 -7.93 -34.09
C TYR A 166 40.37 -6.62 -34.84
N THR A 167 39.68 -6.71 -35.98
CA THR A 167 39.18 -5.53 -36.68
C THR A 167 37.66 -5.44 -36.52
N TYR A 168 37.16 -4.26 -36.11
CA TYR A 168 35.74 -3.96 -35.97
C TYR A 168 35.47 -2.60 -36.66
N GLN A 169 34.58 -2.58 -37.66
CA GLN A 169 34.20 -1.37 -38.42
C GLN A 169 35.39 -0.54 -38.97
N GLY A 170 36.52 -1.18 -39.29
CA GLY A 170 37.72 -0.52 -39.82
C GLY A 170 38.70 -0.03 -38.76
N GLU A 171 38.37 -0.14 -37.47
CA GLU A 171 39.26 0.14 -36.35
C GLU A 171 39.90 -1.15 -35.81
N CYS A 172 41.17 -1.07 -35.41
CA CYS A 172 41.88 -2.19 -34.78
C CYS A 172 41.65 -2.17 -33.27
N LEU A 173 41.07 -3.25 -32.74
CA LEU A 173 40.82 -3.45 -31.32
C LEU A 173 41.78 -4.49 -30.74
N ALA A 174 42.24 -4.26 -29.52
CA ALA A 174 43.01 -5.21 -28.73
C ALA A 174 42.09 -5.92 -27.73
N ALA A 175 41.88 -7.22 -27.91
CA ALA A 175 41.10 -8.03 -26.97
C ALA A 175 42.03 -8.79 -26.03
N MET A 176 41.67 -8.85 -24.75
CA MET A 176 42.38 -9.66 -23.76
C MET A 176 41.83 -11.09 -23.79
N LYS A 177 42.73 -12.08 -23.81
CA LYS A 177 42.37 -13.49 -23.77
C LYS A 177 42.14 -13.90 -22.31
N HIS A 178 40.95 -14.42 -22.02
CA HIS A 178 40.62 -15.03 -20.72
C HIS A 178 40.41 -16.53 -20.90
N GLU A 179 40.98 -17.33 -19.99
CA GLU A 179 40.87 -18.81 -20.03
C GLU A 179 39.53 -19.33 -19.53
N ILE A 180 38.80 -18.51 -18.77
CA ILE A 180 37.50 -18.83 -18.17
C ILE A 180 36.52 -17.73 -18.55
N MET A 181 35.27 -18.11 -18.83
CA MET A 181 34.17 -17.17 -19.08
C MET A 181 33.45 -16.89 -17.74
N PRO A 182 33.71 -15.75 -17.07
CA PRO A 182 33.05 -15.44 -15.80
C PRO A 182 31.56 -15.14 -16.04
N ARG A 183 30.70 -15.68 -15.17
CA ARG A 183 29.30 -15.24 -15.11
C ARG A 183 29.26 -13.91 -14.37
N LEU A 184 29.07 -12.84 -15.14
CA LEU A 184 28.92 -11.48 -14.61
C LEU A 184 27.61 -11.38 -13.82
N THR A 185 27.72 -10.94 -12.57
CA THR A 185 26.60 -10.64 -11.68
C THR A 185 26.25 -9.15 -11.74
N ALA A 186 25.10 -8.78 -11.18
CA ALA A 186 24.65 -7.39 -11.16
C ALA A 186 25.64 -6.42 -10.46
N LEU A 187 26.47 -6.93 -9.54
CA LEU A 187 27.50 -6.14 -8.87
C LEU A 187 28.68 -5.84 -9.80
N ASP A 188 29.13 -6.84 -10.56
CA ASP A 188 30.23 -6.68 -11.52
C ASP A 188 29.91 -5.63 -12.59
N PHE A 189 28.65 -5.58 -13.06
CA PHE A 189 28.21 -4.56 -14.02
C PHE A 189 28.24 -3.13 -13.47
N ASN A 190 28.08 -2.95 -12.15
CA ASN A 190 28.20 -1.63 -11.54
C ASN A 190 29.66 -1.18 -11.43
N GLU A 191 30.57 -2.10 -11.14
CA GLU A 191 32.01 -1.81 -11.05
C GLU A 191 32.61 -1.50 -12.42
N ILE A 192 32.23 -2.23 -13.47
CA ILE A 192 32.69 -1.99 -14.85
C ILE A 192 32.22 -0.61 -15.37
N ARG A 193 31.17 -0.04 -14.77
CA ARG A 193 30.61 1.26 -15.17
C ARG A 193 31.34 2.46 -14.54
N GLN A 194 32.16 2.26 -13.51
CA GLN A 194 32.97 3.31 -12.89
C GLN A 194 34.31 3.49 -13.61
#